data_AF-X1HPJ9-F1
#
_entry.id   AF-X1HPJ9-F1
#
_cell.length_a   1.000
_cell.length_b   1.000
_cell.length_c   1.000
_cell.angle_alpha   90.00
_cell.angle_beta   90.00
_cell.angle_gamma   90.00
#
_symmetry.space_group_name_H-M   'P 1'
#
loop_
_entity.id
_entity.type
_entity.pdbx_description
1 polymer ?
#
loop_
_entity_poly.entity_id
_entity_poly.type
_entity_poly.pdbx_seq_one_letter_code
_entity_poly.pdbx_strand_id
1 'polypeptide(L)'
;MAYLVAMVLFLVLNGHHIMLSAMRESFEIISVGSLGLNRQIFQTIVLTSSDMFAIAIKIGAPAIAALLFTKVAFGLITKLMPQMNIMIVAFPVQIVIGLIFFGICLNVLLRSMEKYLGGLGSVLVNTMSWLKV
;
A
#
# COMPACT_ATOMS: atom_id res chain seq x y z
N MET A 1 -5.72 4.58 11.27
CA MET A 1 -6.35 3.25 11.35
C MET A 1 -5.74 2.23 10.39
N ALA A 2 -5.68 2.50 9.07
CA ALA A 2 -5.13 1.54 8.10
C ALA A 2 -3.71 1.03 8.42
N TYR A 3 -2.81 1.88 8.91
CA TYR A 3 -1.46 1.47 9.33
C TYR A 3 -1.46 0.40 10.42
N LEU A 4 -2.28 0.56 11.46
CA LEU A 4 -2.38 -0.41 12.56
C LEU A 4 -2.90 -1.75 12.05
N VAL A 5 -3.89 -1.73 11.17
CA VAL A 5 -4.41 -2.95 10.52
C VAL A 5 -3.33 -3.64 9.69
N ALA A 6 -2.58 -2.88 8.89
CA ALA A 6 -1.47 -3.42 8.11
C ALA A 6 -0.38 -4.04 9.00
N MET A 7 -0.06 -3.41 10.14
CA MET A 7 0.91 -3.95 11.10
C MET A 7 0.40 -5.27 11.70
N VAL A 8 -0.86 -5.33 12.14
CA VAL A 8 -1.45 -6.57 12.66
C VAL A 8 -1.43 -7.67 11.60
N LEU A 9 -1.80 -7.35 10.35
CA LEU A 9 -1.76 -8.31 9.24
C LEU A 9 -0.33 -8.80 8.95
N PHE A 10 0.66 -7.90 8.99
CA PHE A 10 2.07 -8.28 8.85
C PHE A 10 2.51 -9.29 9.91
N LEU A 11 2.08 -9.13 11.17
CA LEU A 11 2.35 -10.08 12.23
C LEU A 11 1.64 -11.41 12.00
N VAL A 12 0.34 -11.39 11.68
CA VAL A 12 -0.49 -12.59 11.45
C VAL A 12 0.01 -13.41 10.27
N LEU A 13 0.49 -12.76 9.21
CA LEU A 13 1.06 -13.41 8.03
C LEU A 13 2.52 -13.87 8.24
N ASN A 14 3.03 -13.82 9.47
CA ASN A 14 4.41 -14.18 9.81
C ASN A 14 5.48 -13.40 9.04
N GLY A 15 5.18 -12.18 8.59
CA GLY A 15 6.15 -11.36 7.84
C GLY A 15 7.43 -11.09 8.61
N HIS A 16 7.33 -11.03 9.94
CA HIS A 16 8.48 -10.88 10.83
C HIS A 16 9.44 -12.08 10.78
N HIS A 17 8.96 -13.31 10.58
CA HIS A 17 9.83 -14.48 10.41
C HIS A 17 10.66 -14.37 9.13
N ILE A 18 10.05 -13.90 8.03
CA ILE A 18 10.74 -13.68 6.75
C ILE A 18 11.85 -12.64 6.92
N MET A 19 11.58 -11.57 7.67
CA MET A 19 12.57 -10.53 7.93
C MET A 19 13.74 -11.06 8.77
N LEU A 20 13.46 -11.86 9.81
CA LEU A 20 14.50 -12.49 10.64
C LEU A 20 15.35 -13.49 9.84
N SER A 21 14.73 -14.32 8.99
CA SER A 21 15.46 -15.26 8.14
C SER A 21 16.36 -14.53 7.13
N ALA A 22 15.85 -13.45 6.53
CA ALA A 22 16.64 -12.63 5.60
C ALA A 22 17.82 -11.94 6.30
N MET A 23 17.66 -11.48 7.54
CA MET A 23 18.77 -10.92 8.32
C MET A 23 19.87 -11.95 8.58
N ARG A 24 19.50 -13.20 8.91
CA ARG A 24 20.47 -14.29 9.05
C ARG A 24 21.21 -14.54 7.74
N GLU A 25 20.48 -14.66 6.64
CA GLU A 25 21.03 -14.98 5.32
C GLU A 25 21.93 -13.85 4.76
N SER A 26 21.64 -12.60 5.14
CA SER A 26 22.45 -11.43 4.80
C SER A 26 23.92 -11.59 5.20
N PHE A 27 24.20 -12.15 6.38
CA PHE A 27 25.57 -12.36 6.86
C PHE A 27 26.32 -13.47 6.11
N GLU A 28 25.59 -14.42 5.50
CA GLU A 28 26.17 -15.46 4.65
C GLU A 28 26.41 -14.93 3.22
N ILE A 29 25.51 -14.10 2.69
CA ILE A 29 25.57 -13.55 1.32
C ILE A 29 26.60 -12.41 1.21
N ILE A 30 26.62 -11.50 2.19
CA ILE A 30 27.49 -10.32 2.19
C ILE A 30 28.64 -10.57 3.16
N SER A 31 29.81 -10.95 2.62
CA SER A 31 31.02 -11.11 3.43
C SER A 31 31.44 -9.78 4.06
N VAL A 32 31.93 -9.84 5.30
CA VAL A 32 32.36 -8.66 6.05
C VAL A 32 33.50 -7.97 5.30
N GLY A 33 33.26 -6.75 4.79
CA GLY A 33 34.24 -5.96 4.03
C GLY A 33 34.06 -5.93 2.51
N SER A 34 33.11 -6.69 1.92
CA SER A 34 32.87 -6.72 0.46
C SER A 34 31.62 -5.94 0.02
N LEU A 35 31.34 -4.78 0.63
CA LEU A 35 30.16 -3.97 0.32
C LEU A 35 30.40 -3.12 -0.92
N GLY A 36 29.65 -3.40 -1.99
CA GLY A 36 29.68 -2.65 -3.24
C GLY A 36 28.34 -2.00 -3.53
N LEU A 37 28.30 -0.67 -3.68
CA LEU A 37 27.13 0.01 -4.20
C LEU A 37 27.11 -0.08 -5.72
N ASN A 38 26.42 -1.11 -6.23
CA ASN A 38 26.19 -1.30 -7.65
C ASN A 38 25.05 -0.39 -8.18
N ARG A 39 25.14 0.08 -9.42
CA ARG A 39 24.12 0.88 -10.13
C ARG A 39 22.75 0.19 -10.13
N GLN A 40 22.79 -1.13 -10.22
CA GLN A 40 21.72 -2.08 -10.09
C GLN A 40 20.82 -1.84 -8.85
N ILE A 41 21.41 -1.50 -7.70
CA ILE A 41 20.65 -1.23 -6.46
C ILE A 41 19.83 0.05 -6.58
N PHE A 42 20.42 1.10 -7.16
CA PHE A 42 19.71 2.36 -7.40
C PHE A 42 18.50 2.15 -8.33
N GLN A 43 18.66 1.33 -9.38
CA GLN A 43 17.56 0.99 -10.27
C GLN A 43 16.44 0.25 -9.54
N THR A 44 16.79 -0.72 -8.68
CA THR A 44 15.81 -1.46 -7.87
C THR A 44 15.04 -0.52 -6.93
N ILE A 45 15.72 0.38 -6.23
CA ILE A 45 15.06 1.35 -5.32
C ILE A 45 14.04 2.21 -6.07
N VAL A 46 14.39 2.72 -7.26
CA VAL A 46 13.48 3.54 -8.07
C VAL A 46 12.27 2.73 -8.53
N LEU A 47 12.49 1.50 -9.01
CA LEU A 47 11.39 0.62 -9.45
C LEU A 47 10.48 0.24 -8.28
N THR A 48 11.03 -0.16 -7.14
CA THR A 48 10.25 -0.49 -5.94
C THR A 48 9.45 0.71 -5.44
N SER A 49 10.01 1.92 -5.50
CA SER A 49 9.30 3.15 -5.13
C SER A 49 8.11 3.44 -6.07
N SER A 50 8.30 3.23 -7.37
CA SER A 50 7.21 3.33 -8.36
C SER A 50 6.10 2.33 -8.08
N ASP A 51 6.47 1.08 -7.80
CA ASP A 51 5.52 0.02 -7.45
C ASP A 51 4.75 0.36 -6.16
N MET A 52 5.42 0.89 -5.14
CA MET A 52 4.77 1.36 -3.90
C MET A 52 3.64 2.35 -4.19
N PHE A 53 3.87 3.31 -5.08
CA PHE A 53 2.85 4.31 -5.45
C PHE A 53 1.69 3.65 -6.21
N ALA A 54 2.00 2.76 -7.15
CA ALA A 54 0.98 2.03 -7.91
C ALA A 54 0.09 1.16 -7.00
N ILE A 55 0.66 0.49 -6.00
CA ILE A 55 -0.09 -0.30 -5.01
C ILE A 55 -0.97 0.61 -4.16
N ALA A 56 -0.44 1.71 -3.66
CA ALA A 56 -1.18 2.64 -2.82
C ALA A 56 -2.44 3.15 -3.54
N ILE A 57 -2.31 3.53 -4.81
CA ILE A 57 -3.44 3.92 -5.65
C ILE A 57 -4.42 2.76 -5.84
N LYS A 58 -3.93 1.56 -6.17
CA LYS A 58 -4.81 0.39 -6.39
C LYS A 58 -5.63 0.04 -5.14
N ILE A 59 -5.04 0.09 -3.96
CA ILE A 59 -5.74 -0.17 -2.69
C ILE A 59 -6.77 0.93 -2.42
N GLY A 60 -6.43 2.20 -2.66
CA GLY A 60 -7.33 3.34 -2.44
C GLY A 60 -8.37 3.57 -3.55
N ALA A 61 -8.18 2.98 -4.73
CA ALA A 61 -8.99 3.24 -5.92
C ALA A 61 -10.51 3.09 -5.71
N PRO A 62 -11.01 2.05 -5.02
CA PRO A 62 -12.45 1.89 -4.80
C PRO A 62 -13.06 3.07 -4.02
N ALA A 63 -12.40 3.49 -2.93
CA ALA A 63 -12.86 4.60 -2.12
C ALA A 63 -12.74 5.95 -2.85
N ILE A 64 -11.62 6.17 -3.55
CA ILE A 64 -11.41 7.39 -4.35
C ILE A 64 -12.50 7.52 -5.42
N ALA A 65 -12.75 6.45 -6.18
CA ALA A 65 -13.77 6.45 -7.22
C ALA A 65 -15.16 6.74 -6.64
N ALA A 66 -15.55 6.04 -5.57
CA ALA A 66 -16.85 6.22 -4.93
C ALA A 66 -17.08 7.65 -4.43
N LEU A 67 -16.07 8.22 -3.75
CA LEU A 67 -16.15 9.59 -3.26
C LEU A 67 -16.16 10.60 -4.41
N LEU A 68 -15.41 10.36 -5.48
CA LEU A 68 -15.42 11.22 -6.67
C LEU A 68 -16.80 11.23 -7.33
N PHE A 69 -17.41 10.06 -7.56
CA PHE A 69 -18.78 9.97 -8.08
C PHE A 69 -19.80 10.65 -7.16
N THR A 70 -19.63 10.51 -5.85
CA THR A 70 -20.48 11.19 -4.86
C THR A 70 -20.37 12.71 -4.97
N LYS A 71 -19.16 13.25 -5.13
CA LYS A 71 -18.94 14.70 -5.32
C LYS A 71 -19.56 15.19 -6.61
N VAL A 72 -19.44 14.44 -7.70
CA VAL A 72 -20.10 14.75 -8.98
C VAL A 72 -21.61 14.75 -8.81
N ALA A 73 -22.19 13.73 -8.19
CA ALA A 73 -23.63 13.65 -7.94
C ALA A 73 -24.15 14.85 -7.15
N PHE A 74 -23.45 15.25 -6.07
CA PHE A 74 -23.82 16.46 -5.33
C PHE A 74 -23.67 17.74 -6.15
N GLY A 75 -22.66 17.82 -7.02
CA GLY A 75 -22.50 18.94 -7.95
C GLY A 75 -23.62 19.05 -8.99
N LEU A 76 -24.30 17.95 -9.33
CA LEU A 76 -25.53 18.00 -10.13
C LEU A 76 -26.74 18.43 -9.28
N ILE A 77 -26.83 17.92 -8.04
CA ILE A 77 -27.95 18.24 -7.13
C ILE A 77 -27.96 19.73 -6.78
N THR A 78 -26.81 20.39 -6.58
CA THR A 78 -26.75 21.85 -6.35
C THR A 78 -27.40 22.64 -7.49
N LYS A 79 -27.26 22.17 -8.73
CA LYS A 79 -27.85 22.82 -9.91
C LYS A 79 -29.36 22.60 -10.01
N LEU A 80 -29.85 21.43 -9.60
CA LEU A 80 -31.28 21.09 -9.66
C LEU A 80 -32.07 21.66 -8.47
N MET A 81 -31.47 21.72 -7.29
CA MET A 81 -32.10 22.19 -6.04
C MET A 81 -31.22 23.26 -5.38
N PRO A 82 -31.14 24.49 -5.94
CA PRO A 82 -30.22 25.54 -5.48
C PRO A 82 -30.56 26.09 -4.08
N GLN A 83 -31.77 25.83 -3.58
CA GLN A 83 -32.21 26.24 -2.25
C GLN A 83 -31.74 25.29 -1.13
N MET A 84 -31.22 24.10 -1.48
CA MET A 84 -30.75 23.12 -0.51
C MET A 84 -29.36 23.50 0.01
N ASN A 85 -29.17 23.55 1.33
CA ASN A 85 -27.83 23.68 1.91
C ASN A 85 -27.06 22.36 1.78
N ILE A 86 -26.32 22.23 0.68
CA ILE A 86 -25.65 20.99 0.33
C ILE A 86 -24.51 20.61 1.28
N MET A 87 -23.90 21.56 2.00
CA MET A 87 -22.90 21.20 3.02
C MET A 87 -23.51 20.31 4.10
N ILE A 88 -24.75 20.57 4.53
CA ILE A 88 -25.40 19.80 5.60
C ILE A 88 -25.65 18.35 5.17
N VAL A 89 -26.03 18.13 3.91
CA VAL A 89 -26.38 16.78 3.41
C VAL A 89 -25.15 16.02 2.89
N ALA A 90 -24.20 16.71 2.27
CA ALA A 90 -23.06 16.08 1.63
C ALA A 90 -22.08 15.45 2.62
N PHE A 91 -21.87 16.06 3.80
CA PHE A 91 -20.94 15.51 4.79
C PHE A 91 -21.41 14.16 5.37
N PRO A 92 -22.64 14.01 5.89
CA PRO A 92 -23.14 12.73 6.38
C PRO A 92 -23.05 11.62 5.32
N VAL A 93 -23.45 11.92 4.08
CA VAL A 93 -23.42 10.95 2.97
C VAL A 93 -21.98 10.56 2.61
N GLN A 94 -21.05 11.51 2.56
CA GLN A 94 -19.63 11.22 2.30
C GLN A 94 -19.00 10.38 3.40
N ILE A 95 -19.37 10.59 4.66
CA ILE A 95 -18.88 9.78 5.78
C ILE A 95 -19.37 8.34 5.64
N VAL A 96 -20.66 8.13 5.37
CA VAL A 96 -21.24 6.77 5.21
C VAL A 96 -20.59 6.03 4.04
N ILE A 97 -20.50 6.68 2.88
CA ILE A 97 -19.86 6.08 1.69
C ILE A 97 -18.38 5.81 1.96
N GLY A 98 -17.67 6.76 2.57
CA GLY A 98 -16.28 6.60 2.96
C GLY A 98 -16.06 5.40 3.88
N LEU A 99 -16.94 5.19 4.86
CA LEU A 99 -16.86 4.07 5.81
C LEU A 99 -17.12 2.72 5.13
N ILE A 100 -18.13 2.64 4.26
CA ILE A 100 -18.45 1.43 3.49
C ILE A 100 -17.25 1.03 2.61
N PHE A 101 -16.72 1.97 1.85
CA PHE A 101 -15.60 1.72 0.96
C PHE A 101 -14.29 1.48 1.70
N PHE A 102 -14.11 2.05 2.90
CA PHE A 102 -12.98 1.71 3.77
C PHE A 102 -12.97 0.22 4.11
N GLY A 103 -14.11 -0.38 4.46
CA GLY A 103 -14.20 -1.83 4.69
C GLY A 103 -13.83 -2.68 3.46
N ILE A 104 -14.19 -2.22 2.26
CA ILE A 104 -13.79 -2.87 1.00
C ILE A 104 -12.27 -2.74 0.80
N CYS A 105 -11.71 -1.56 1.03
CA CYS A 105 -10.27 -1.33 0.93
C CYS A 105 -9.46 -2.21 1.90
N LEU A 106 -9.99 -2.52 3.10
CA LEU A 106 -9.33 -3.45 4.03
C LEU A 106 -9.17 -4.86 3.43
N ASN A 107 -10.19 -5.38 2.75
CA ASN A 107 -10.12 -6.68 2.09
C ASN A 107 -9.07 -6.68 0.96
N VAL A 108 -9.03 -5.59 0.18
CA VAL A 108 -8.02 -5.41 -0.88
C VAL A 108 -6.61 -5.33 -0.28
N LEU A 109 -6.45 -4.67 0.86
CA LEU A 109 -5.19 -4.54 1.58
C LEU A 109 -4.68 -5.91 2.04
N LEU A 110 -5.54 -6.77 2.60
CA LEU A 110 -5.17 -8.13 3.02
C LEU A 110 -4.62 -8.95 1.84
N ARG A 111 -5.36 -8.99 0.73
CA ARG A 111 -4.95 -9.72 -0.48
C ARG A 111 -3.65 -9.16 -1.09
N SER A 112 -3.47 -7.85 -1.00
CA SER A 112 -2.24 -7.20 -1.46
C SER A 112 -1.07 -7.57 -0.56
N MET A 113 -1.24 -7.56 0.77
CA MET A 113 -0.18 -7.94 1.70
C MET A 113 0.26 -9.39 1.52
N GLU A 114 -0.65 -10.35 1.36
CA GLU A 114 -0.30 -11.76 1.10
C GLU A 114 0.60 -11.90 -0.13
N LYS A 115 0.24 -11.22 -1.23
CA LYS A 115 1.02 -11.25 -2.46
C LYS A 115 2.42 -10.64 -2.28
N TYR A 116 2.53 -9.52 -1.56
CA TYR A 116 3.81 -8.86 -1.33
C TYR A 116 4.70 -9.60 -0.33
N LEU A 117 4.14 -10.13 0.75
CA LEU A 117 4.89 -10.92 1.73
C LEU A 117 5.40 -12.23 1.13
N GLY A 118 4.60 -12.91 0.30
CA GLY A 118 5.03 -14.12 -0.40
C GLY A 118 6.21 -13.90 -1.35
N GLY A 119 6.34 -12.70 -1.91
CA GLY A 119 7.48 -12.31 -2.76
C GLY A 119 8.63 -11.62 -2.01
N LEU A 120 8.46 -11.28 -0.73
CA LEU A 120 9.43 -10.46 0.00
C LEU A 120 10.79 -11.15 0.15
N GLY A 121 10.79 -12.45 0.45
CA GLY A 121 12.01 -13.23 0.64
C GLY A 121 12.91 -13.20 -0.60
N SER A 122 12.33 -13.44 -1.79
CA SER A 122 13.10 -13.42 -3.04
C SER A 122 13.63 -12.04 -3.39
N VAL A 123 12.85 -10.97 -3.12
CA VAL A 123 13.30 -9.59 -3.34
C VAL A 123 14.48 -9.24 -2.43
N LEU A 124 14.44 -9.65 -1.15
CA LEU A 124 15.52 -9.42 -0.20
C LEU A 124 16.79 -10.15 -0.64
N VAL A 125 16.71 -11.44 -0.98
CA VAL A 125 17.86 -12.23 -1.45
C VAL A 125 18.44 -11.65 -2.74
N ASN A 126 17.61 -11.29 -3.71
CA ASN A 126 18.06 -10.66 -4.96
C ASN A 126 18.79 -9.35 -4.67
N THR A 127 18.25 -8.50 -3.80
CA THR A 127 18.88 -7.22 -3.45
C THR A 127 20.22 -7.42 -2.74
N MET A 128 20.30 -8.39 -1.82
CA MET A 128 21.54 -8.73 -1.11
C MET A 128 22.62 -9.25 -2.06
N SER A 129 22.25 -10.07 -3.04
CA SER A 129 23.20 -10.59 -4.04
C SER A 129 23.82 -9.49 -4.90
N TRP A 130 23.11 -8.36 -5.10
CA TRP A 130 23.58 -7.23 -5.89
C TRP A 130 24.50 -6.29 -5.10
N LEU A 131 24.56 -6.47 -3.78
CA LEU A 131 25.43 -5.74 -2.84
C LEU A 131 26.82 -6.37 -2.71
N LYS A 132 26.98 -7.60 -3.21
CA LYS A 132 28.26 -8.31 -3.28
C LYS A 132 29.12 -7.69 -4.39
N VAL A 133 30.34 -7.29 -4.04
CA VAL A 133 31.41 -6.97 -5.01
C VAL A 133 31.92 -8.24 -5.66
#